data_AF-A0A421E6D2-F1
#
_entry.id   AF-A0A421E6D2-F1
#
_cell.length_a   1.000
_cell.length_b   1.000
_cell.length_c   1.000
_cell.angle_alpha   90.00
_cell.angle_beta   90.00
_cell.angle_gamma   90.00
#
_symmetry.space_group_name_H-M   'P 1'
#
loop_
_entity.id
_entity.type
_entity.pdbx_description
1 polymer ?
#
loop_
_entity_poly.entity_id
_entity_poly.type
_entity_poly.pdbx_seq_one_letter_code
_entity_poly.pdbx_strand_id
1 'polypeptide(L)'
;LVRNAGEDHVELLADLKAAHAAGDDAAGFVLPDGEVGNAAECGVFDAAATKRRVVLRASEVANLVLRVDDAVDADFTEEPAGPGEAIYDEEAEKHADYLEHTDGTRWDI
;
A
#
# COMPACT_ATOMS: atom_id res chain seq x y z
N LEU A 1 -12.05 14.09 1.90
CA LEU A 1 -13.42 13.74 2.32
C LEU A 1 -14.39 14.84 1.91
N VAL A 2 -14.28 16.05 2.45
CA VAL A 2 -15.13 17.20 2.13
C VAL A 2 -15.36 17.41 0.63
N ARG A 3 -14.29 17.52 -0.17
CA ARG A 3 -14.39 17.64 -1.63
C ARG A 3 -15.11 16.45 -2.29
N ASN A 4 -14.91 15.23 -1.79
CA ASN A 4 -15.57 14.04 -2.33
C ASN A 4 -17.07 14.02 -2.01
N ALA A 5 -17.48 14.73 -0.95
CA ALA A 5 -18.89 14.94 -0.60
C ALA A 5 -19.54 16.06 -1.43
N GLY A 6 -18.77 16.81 -2.23
CA GLY A 6 -19.26 17.94 -3.04
C GLY A 6 -19.24 19.29 -2.32
N GLU A 7 -18.69 19.34 -1.10
CA GLU A 7 -18.69 20.54 -0.24
C GLU A 7 -17.43 21.41 -0.41
N ASP A 8 -17.50 22.68 0.02
CA ASP A 8 -16.35 23.59 0.04
C ASP A 8 -15.37 23.26 1.18
N HIS A 9 -14.32 22.53 0.81
CA HIS A 9 -13.23 22.17 1.71
C HIS A 9 -12.40 23.33 2.29
N VAL A 10 -12.44 24.54 1.73
CA VAL A 10 -11.62 25.66 2.23
C VAL A 10 -12.21 26.21 3.53
N GLU A 11 -13.50 26.55 3.51
CA GLU A 11 -14.23 27.07 4.67
C GLU A 11 -14.27 26.02 5.79
N LEU A 12 -14.66 24.79 5.46
CA LEU A 12 -14.77 23.71 6.43
C LEU A 12 -13.43 23.37 7.12
N LEU A 13 -12.30 23.49 6.40
CA LEU A 13 -10.99 23.30 7.00
C LEU A 13 -10.62 24.44 7.95
N ALA A 14 -11.06 25.67 7.67
CA ALA A 14 -10.84 26.81 8.57
C ALA A 14 -11.62 26.62 9.88
N ASP A 15 -12.89 26.23 9.78
CA ASP A 15 -13.75 25.97 10.94
C ASP A 15 -13.24 24.79 11.78
N LEU A 16 -12.86 23.69 11.12
CA LEU A 16 -12.30 22.53 11.81
C LEU A 16 -11.02 22.89 12.58
N LYS A 17 -10.14 23.69 11.98
CA LYS A 17 -8.93 24.18 12.66
C LYS A 17 -9.26 25.10 13.83
N ALA A 18 -10.27 25.96 13.71
CA ALA A 18 -10.70 26.84 14.78
C ALA A 18 -11.25 26.03 15.98
N ALA A 19 -12.05 24.98 15.71
CA ALA A 19 -12.54 24.07 16.73
C ALA A 19 -11.41 23.33 17.46
N HIS A 20 -10.45 22.77 16.71
CA HIS A 20 -9.26 22.13 17.30
C HIS A 20 -8.41 23.11 18.12
N ALA A 21 -8.25 24.35 17.65
CA ALA A 21 -7.51 25.39 18.39
C ALA A 21 -8.22 25.81 19.69
N ALA A 22 -9.55 25.66 19.75
CA ALA A 22 -10.35 25.89 20.96
C ALA A 22 -10.32 24.69 21.93
N GLY A 23 -9.66 23.59 21.58
CA GLY A 23 -9.50 22.40 22.42
C GLY A 23 -10.52 21.29 22.18
N ASP A 24 -11.32 21.37 21.12
CA ASP A 24 -12.25 20.30 20.76
C ASP A 24 -11.55 19.21 19.94
N ASP A 25 -10.88 18.27 20.61
CA ASP A 25 -10.15 17.17 19.96
C ASP A 25 -11.05 16.21 19.15
N ALA A 26 -12.37 16.24 19.39
CA ALA A 26 -13.33 15.37 18.74
C ALA A 26 -13.99 16.01 17.50
N ALA A 27 -13.73 17.29 17.23
CA ALA A 27 -14.25 17.96 16.05
C ALA A 27 -13.79 17.26 14.76
N GLY A 28 -14.73 17.01 13.86
CA GLY A 28 -14.50 16.35 12.58
C GLY A 28 -15.57 16.70 11.56
N PHE A 29 -15.31 16.35 10.30
CA PHE A 29 -16.30 16.46 9.23
C PHE A 29 -17.31 15.31 9.35
N VAL A 30 -18.57 15.64 9.67
CA VAL A 30 -19.63 14.66 9.92
C VAL A 30 -20.62 14.66 8.75
N LEU A 31 -20.98 13.46 8.29
CA LEU A 31 -22.03 13.23 7.30
C LEU A 31 -23.20 12.49 7.95
N PRO A 32 -24.45 12.69 7.48
CA PRO A 32 -24.83 13.39 6.25
C PRO A 32 -24.92 14.93 6.35
N ASP A 33 -24.79 15.51 7.56
CA ASP A 33 -25.02 16.94 7.77
C ASP A 33 -24.05 17.84 6.99
N GLY A 34 -22.83 17.35 6.71
CA GLY A 34 -21.85 18.07 5.89
C GLY A 34 -21.11 19.19 6.63
N GLU A 35 -21.17 19.19 7.95
CA GLU A 35 -20.63 20.25 8.80
C GLU A 35 -19.56 19.72 9.78
N VAL A 36 -18.92 20.64 10.50
CA VAL A 36 -18.01 20.28 11.61
C VAL A 36 -18.85 19.93 12.83
N GLY A 37 -18.62 18.73 13.39
CA GLY A 37 -19.30 18.27 14.60
C GLY A 37 -18.44 17.29 15.40
N ASN A 38 -18.96 16.82 16.53
CA ASN A 38 -18.27 15.84 17.36
C ASN A 38 -18.32 14.44 16.70
N ALA A 39 -17.22 14.04 16.05
CA ALA A 39 -17.14 12.78 15.34
C ALA A 39 -17.27 11.55 16.26
N ALA A 40 -16.84 11.67 17.52
CA ALA A 40 -16.93 10.58 18.49
C ALA A 40 -18.38 10.32 18.93
N GLU A 41 -19.18 11.37 19.13
CA GLU A 41 -20.62 11.26 19.42
C GLU A 41 -21.39 10.66 18.24
N CYS A 42 -20.94 10.91 17.00
CA CYS A 42 -21.48 10.30 15.79
C CYS A 42 -20.98 8.85 15.55
N GLY A 43 -20.16 8.29 16.44
CA GLY A 43 -19.65 6.92 16.33
C GLY A 43 -18.55 6.73 15.29
N VAL A 44 -17.93 7.81 14.81
CA VAL A 44 -16.88 7.77 13.79
C VAL A 44 -15.52 7.58 14.48
N PHE A 45 -15.01 6.35 14.44
CA PHE A 45 -13.71 6.00 15.02
C PHE A 45 -12.81 5.28 14.02
N ASP A 46 -11.52 5.58 14.09
CA ASP A 46 -10.47 4.91 13.32
C ASP A 46 -9.54 4.12 14.25
N ALA A 47 -8.99 3.02 13.75
CA ALA A 47 -7.98 2.26 14.50
C ALA A 47 -6.67 3.07 14.64
N ALA A 48 -6.29 3.37 15.89
CA ALA A 48 -5.07 4.12 16.20
C ALA A 48 -3.80 3.49 15.59
N ALA A 49 -3.72 2.15 15.61
CA ALA A 49 -2.59 1.41 15.01
C ALA A 49 -2.49 1.66 13.50
N THR A 50 -3.62 1.71 12.80
CA THR A 50 -3.68 1.99 11.36
C THR A 50 -3.25 3.42 11.06
N LYS A 51 -3.81 4.42 11.76
CA LYS A 51 -3.43 5.84 11.57
C LYS A 51 -1.94 6.07 11.76
N ARG A 52 -1.36 5.50 12.83
CA ARG A 52 0.08 5.60 13.11
C ARG A 52 0.92 4.99 11.99
N ARG A 53 0.56 3.79 11.52
CA ARG A 53 1.28 3.13 10.44
C ARG A 53 1.17 3.92 9.13
N VAL A 54 -0.02 4.44 8.80
CA VAL A 54 -0.24 5.22 7.58
C VAL A 54 0.65 6.46 7.54
N VAL A 55 0.71 7.24 8.62
CA VAL A 55 1.57 8.43 8.68
C VAL A 55 3.04 8.04 8.50
N LEU A 56 3.51 7.02 9.22
CA LEU A 56 4.90 6.56 9.11
C LEU A 56 5.25 6.13 7.68
N ARG A 57 4.43 5.27 7.07
CA ARG A 57 4.68 4.76 5.71
C ARG A 57 4.60 5.86 4.67
N ALA A 58 3.63 6.76 4.77
CA ALA A 58 3.51 7.90 3.87
C ALA A 58 4.78 8.77 3.94
N SER A 59 5.30 9.05 5.14
CA SER A 59 6.55 9.79 5.29
C SER A 59 7.77 9.05 4.75
N GLU A 60 7.89 7.74 4.97
CA GLU A 60 8.97 6.92 4.40
C GLU A 60 8.97 6.95 2.87
N VAL A 61 7.81 6.71 2.25
CA VAL A 61 7.65 6.74 0.79
C VAL A 61 7.87 8.14 0.23
N ALA A 62 7.35 9.18 0.87
CA ALA A 62 7.60 10.57 0.45
C ALA A 62 9.10 10.89 0.48
N ASN A 63 9.82 10.48 1.53
CA ASN A 63 11.28 10.65 1.60
C ASN A 63 12.00 9.84 0.53
N LEU A 64 11.54 8.62 0.22
CA LEU A 64 12.10 7.80 -0.86
C LEU A 64 11.97 8.54 -2.20
N VAL A 65 10.76 8.99 -2.53
CA VAL A 65 10.48 9.71 -3.79
C VAL A 65 11.28 11.00 -3.90
N LEU A 66 11.34 11.81 -2.83
CA LEU A 66 12.09 13.08 -2.83
C LEU A 66 13.61 12.91 -2.96
N ARG A 67 14.15 11.71 -2.71
CA ARG A 67 15.59 11.40 -2.81
C ARG A 67 16.02 10.87 -4.17
N VAL A 68 15.07 10.47 -5.01
CA VAL A 68 15.38 10.04 -6.38
C VAL A 68 15.85 11.26 -7.16
N ASP A 69 17.09 11.23 -7.62
CA ASP A 69 17.68 12.24 -8.48
C ASP A 69 17.42 11.97 -9.96
N ASP A 70 17.46 10.69 -10.35
CA ASP A 70 17.18 10.23 -11.71
C ASP A 70 16.46 8.88 -11.69
N ALA A 71 15.66 8.62 -12.72
CA ALA A 71 14.92 7.37 -12.89
C ALA A 71 15.25 6.78 -14.25
N VAL A 72 15.86 5.59 -14.24
CA VAL A 72 16.13 4.82 -15.46
C VAL A 72 15.05 3.76 -15.61
N ASP A 73 14.32 3.82 -16.71
CA ASP A 73 13.36 2.77 -17.09
C ASP A 73 14.07 1.71 -17.93
N ALA A 74 13.63 0.45 -17.82
CA ALA A 74 14.21 -0.65 -18.56
C ALA A 74 13.34 -0.98 -19.77
N ASP A 75 13.88 -0.77 -20.97
CA ASP A 75 13.29 -1.28 -22.22
C ASP A 75 13.72 -2.73 -22.42
N PHE A 76 12.78 -3.66 -22.23
CA PHE A 76 13.00 -5.07 -22.56
C PHE A 76 12.79 -5.26 -24.07
N THR A 77 13.88 -5.47 -24.81
CA THR A 77 13.83 -5.69 -26.27
C THR A 77 13.59 -7.14 -26.67
N GLU A 78 13.72 -8.06 -25.72
CA GLU A 78 13.49 -9.49 -25.91
C GLU A 78 12.33 -9.92 -25.01
N GLU A 79 11.42 -10.70 -25.58
CA GLU A 79 10.33 -11.31 -24.83
C GLU A 79 10.98 -12.20 -23.75
N PRO A 80 10.64 -12.03 -22.46
CA PRO A 80 11.20 -12.88 -21.42
C PRO A 80 10.93 -14.33 -21.78
N ALA A 81 11.98 -15.15 -21.75
CA ALA A 81 11.91 -16.57 -22.12
C ALA A 81 10.63 -17.18 -21.55
N GLY A 82 9.80 -17.71 -22.46
CA GLY A 82 8.55 -18.34 -22.06
C GLY A 82 8.82 -19.48 -21.07
N PRO A 83 7.80 -19.96 -20.33
CA PRO A 83 7.97 -21.04 -19.37
C PRO A 83 8.67 -22.31 -19.90
N GLY A 84 8.73 -22.52 -21.23
CA GLY A 84 9.46 -23.62 -21.88
C GLY A 84 10.78 -23.23 -22.60
N GLU A 85 11.22 -21.98 -22.48
CA GLU A 85 12.55 -21.50 -22.94
C GLU A 85 13.47 -21.17 -21.76
N ALA A 86 12.97 -21.29 -20.52
CA ALA A 86 13.77 -21.09 -19.34
C ALA A 86 14.86 -22.16 -19.27
N ILE A 87 16.12 -21.72 -19.16
CA ILE A 87 17.37 -22.48 -18.94
C ILE A 87 17.35 -23.55 -17.83
N TYR A 88 16.21 -23.73 -17.13
CA TYR A 88 16.00 -24.75 -16.13
C TYR A 88 15.40 -26.06 -16.68
N ASP A 89 14.78 -26.06 -17.86
CA ASP A 89 14.15 -27.28 -18.39
C ASP A 89 15.19 -28.36 -18.71
N GLU A 90 16.31 -28.00 -19.33
CA GLU A 90 17.37 -28.96 -19.66
C GLU A 90 18.03 -29.55 -18.40
N GLU A 91 18.28 -28.74 -17.37
CA GLU A 91 18.86 -29.20 -16.11
C GLU A 91 17.84 -29.98 -15.25
N ALA A 92 16.55 -29.63 -15.31
CA ALA A 92 15.48 -30.39 -14.68
C ALA A 92 15.26 -31.75 -15.35
N GLU A 93 15.31 -31.82 -16.68
CA GLU A 93 15.28 -33.08 -17.44
C GLU A 93 16.49 -33.96 -17.12
N LYS A 94 17.70 -33.40 -17.08
CA LYS A 94 18.92 -34.14 -16.66
C LYS A 94 18.79 -34.66 -15.23
N HIS A 95 18.20 -33.88 -14.32
CA HIS A 95 17.99 -34.32 -12.96
C HIS A 95 16.93 -35.43 -12.86
N ALA A 96 15.86 -35.34 -13.66
CA ALA A 96 14.84 -36.39 -13.75
C ALA A 96 15.42 -37.70 -14.31
N ASP A 97 16.25 -37.64 -15.37
CA ASP A 97 16.90 -38.80 -15.97
C ASP A 97 17.92 -39.44 -15.02
N TYR A 98 18.65 -38.62 -14.24
CA TYR A 98 19.51 -39.08 -13.16
C TYR A 98 18.72 -39.84 -12.09
N LEU A 99 17.55 -39.34 -11.68
CA LEU A 99 16.70 -39.99 -10.68
C LEU A 99 16.06 -41.28 -11.19
N GLU A 100 15.79 -41.40 -12.49
CA GLU A 100 15.22 -42.61 -13.11
C GLU A 100 16.25 -43.74 -13.24
N HIS A 101 17.53 -43.39 -13.43
CA HIS A 101 18.63 -44.35 -13.57
C HIS A 101 19.38 -44.64 -12.25
N THR A 102 19.09 -43.91 -11.17
CA THR A 102 19.70 -44.15 -9.85
C THR A 102 18.66 -44.60 -8.83
N ASP A 103 18.62 -45.91 -8.58
CA ASP A 103 17.74 -46.59 -7.61
C ASP A 103 18.05 -46.23 -6.13
N GLY A 104 18.95 -45.26 -5.88
CA GLY A 104 19.59 -45.02 -4.60
C GLY A 104 19.12 -43.78 -3.82
N THR A 105 18.22 -42.95 -4.37
CA THR A 105 17.79 -41.69 -3.72
C THR A 105 16.30 -41.52 -3.56
N ARG A 106 15.50 -42.54 -3.86
CA ARG A 106 14.11 -42.56 -3.43
C ARG A 106 14.10 -42.81 -1.92
N TRP A 107 13.95 -41.75 -1.14
CA TRP A 107 13.66 -41.87 0.29
C TRP A 107 12.28 -42.50 0.42
N ASP A 108 12.23 -43.82 0.43
CA ASP A 108 11.04 -44.57 0.79
C ASP A 108 10.76 -44.29 2.28
N ILE A 109 9.68 -43.54 2.52
CA ILE A 109 9.06 -43.35 3.85
C ILE A 109 8.08 -44.50 4.07
#